data_AF-A0A7S0ABV4-F1
#
_entry.id   AF-A0A7S0ABV4-F1
#
_cell.length_a   1.000
_cell.length_b   1.000
_cell.length_c   1.000
_cell.angle_alpha   90.00
_cell.angle_beta   90.00
_cell.angle_gamma   90.00
#
_symmetry.space_group_name_H-M   'P 1'
#
loop_
_entity.id
_entity.type
_entity.pdbx_description
1 polymer ?
#
loop_
_entity_poly.entity_id
_entity_poly.type
_entity_poly.pdbx_seq_one_letter_code
_entity_poly.pdbx_strand_id
1 'polypeptide(L)'
;ERAEEMGYPDPIHETIEDTHNTYDEAVEYLLKKDAENNGKIEVMVASHNQQSIEKAIQLTHKYNIDGPVLSFAQLLGMSDNLTNTLGTNGYRAYKYTPYGEVHEVIPYLLRRAQENSGMLKNGGSSELVLLLRELKRRLKPSSLQRRSA
;
A
#
# COMPACT_ATOMS: atom_id res chain seq x y z
N GLU A 1 9.42 -1.04 24.08
CA GLU A 1 10.00 0.13 24.79
C GLU A 1 9.00 0.75 25.76
N ARG A 2 7.99 1.52 25.33
CA ARG A 2 7.03 2.16 26.27
C ARG A 2 6.32 1.18 27.22
N ALA A 3 5.77 0.08 26.72
CA ALA A 3 5.02 -0.88 27.54
C ALA A 3 5.92 -1.54 28.61
N GLU A 4 7.16 -1.85 28.24
CA GLU A 4 8.21 -2.38 29.11
C GLU A 4 8.60 -1.36 30.19
N GLU A 5 8.85 -0.10 29.82
CA GLU A 5 9.16 0.99 30.76
C GLU A 5 8.06 1.22 31.79
N MET A 6 6.81 1.11 31.36
CA MET A 6 5.63 1.38 32.19
C MET A 6 5.06 0.12 32.86
N GLY A 7 5.65 -1.06 32.63
CA GLY A 7 5.26 -2.32 33.26
C GLY A 7 3.87 -2.83 32.89
N TYR A 8 3.35 -2.54 31.69
CA TYR A 8 2.06 -3.05 31.21
C TYR A 8 2.24 -3.94 29.96
N PRO A 9 1.28 -4.83 29.66
CA PRO A 9 1.35 -5.69 28.47
C PRO A 9 1.43 -4.85 27.19
N ASP A 10 2.32 -5.23 26.26
CA ASP A 10 2.44 -4.51 25.00
C ASP A 10 1.13 -4.61 24.17
N PRO A 11 0.48 -3.49 23.79
CA PRO A 11 -0.79 -3.52 23.09
C PRO A 11 -0.66 -3.78 21.59
N ILE A 12 0.57 -3.85 21.06
CA ILE A 12 0.82 -4.14 19.64
C ILE A 12 1.30 -5.57 19.45
N HIS A 13 1.16 -6.08 18.23
CA HIS A 13 1.67 -7.41 17.88
C HIS A 13 3.18 -7.51 18.03
N GLU A 14 3.64 -8.69 18.41
CA GLU A 14 5.07 -9.00 18.58
C GLU A 14 5.81 -9.07 17.23
N THR A 15 5.12 -9.50 16.18
CA THR A 15 5.69 -9.68 14.84
C THR A 15 5.00 -8.85 13.77
N ILE A 16 5.75 -8.57 12.69
CA ILE A 16 5.19 -7.88 11.52
C ILE A 16 4.20 -8.77 10.77
N GLU A 17 4.42 -10.09 10.78
CA GLU A 17 3.52 -11.08 10.20
C GLU A 17 2.17 -11.08 10.90
N ASP A 18 2.13 -11.03 12.24
CA ASP A 18 0.89 -10.92 13.00
C ASP A 18 0.15 -9.62 12.71
N THR A 19 0.89 -8.52 12.51
CA THR A 19 0.33 -7.24 12.07
C THR A 19 -0.27 -7.35 10.68
N HIS A 20 0.41 -8.00 9.73
CA HIS A 20 -0.11 -8.22 8.37
C HIS A 20 -1.35 -9.11 8.36
N ASN A 21 -1.34 -10.21 9.13
CA ASN A 21 -2.48 -11.11 9.25
C ASN A 21 -3.70 -10.37 9.82
N THR A 22 -3.52 -9.66 10.93
CA THR A 22 -4.61 -8.91 11.58
C THR A 22 -5.13 -7.78 10.69
N TYR A 23 -4.24 -7.08 9.99
CA TYR A 23 -4.64 -6.04 9.02
C TYR A 23 -5.53 -6.62 7.92
N ASP A 24 -5.11 -7.74 7.32
CA ASP A 24 -5.84 -8.38 6.24
C ASP A 24 -7.19 -8.96 6.73
N GLU A 25 -7.23 -9.56 7.93
CA GLU A 25 -8.45 -10.08 8.55
C GLU A 25 -9.46 -8.95 8.84
N ALA A 26 -8.97 -7.79 9.29
CA ALA A 26 -9.82 -6.62 9.49
C ALA A 26 -10.42 -6.11 8.17
N VAL A 27 -9.63 -6.09 7.09
CA VAL A 27 -10.13 -5.73 5.75
C VAL A 27 -11.18 -6.74 5.28
N GLU A 28 -10.93 -8.04 5.40
CA GLU A 28 -11.90 -9.09 5.06
C GLU A 28 -13.19 -8.95 5.86
N TYR A 29 -13.09 -8.68 7.16
CA TYR A 29 -14.24 -8.46 8.03
C TYR A 29 -15.08 -7.27 7.55
N LEU A 30 -14.47 -6.13 7.25
CA LEU A 30 -15.17 -4.93 6.79
C LEU A 30 -15.85 -5.14 5.44
N LEU A 31 -15.16 -5.77 4.48
CA LEU A 31 -15.73 -6.08 3.16
C LEU A 31 -16.88 -7.08 3.26
N LYS A 32 -16.74 -8.12 4.08
CA LYS A 32 -17.84 -9.05 4.35
C LYS A 32 -19.04 -8.32 4.94
N LYS A 33 -18.82 -7.40 5.89
CA LYS A 33 -19.89 -6.60 6.50
C LYS A 33 -20.52 -5.63 5.50
N ASP A 34 -19.76 -5.09 4.56
CA ASP A 34 -20.30 -4.26 3.50
C ASP A 34 -21.27 -5.05 2.61
N ALA A 35 -20.85 -6.24 2.18
CA ALA A 35 -21.67 -7.14 1.38
C ALA A 35 -22.98 -7.54 2.11
N GLU A 36 -22.91 -7.78 3.42
CA GLU A 36 -24.08 -8.06 4.27
C GLU A 36 -25.00 -6.83 4.46
N ASN A 37 -24.50 -5.61 4.29
CA ASN A 37 -25.22 -4.36 4.53
C ASN A 37 -25.58 -3.58 3.24
N ASN A 38 -25.52 -4.23 2.08
CA ASN A 38 -25.87 -3.65 0.77
C ASN A 38 -25.03 -2.39 0.42
N GLY A 39 -23.70 -2.42 0.62
CA GLY A 39 -22.83 -1.34 0.12
C GLY A 39 -22.80 -0.08 0.98
N LYS A 40 -23.07 -0.20 2.29
CA LYS A 40 -23.13 0.93 3.23
C LYS A 40 -21.80 1.23 3.93
N ILE A 41 -20.78 0.41 3.73
CA ILE A 41 -19.48 0.53 4.40
C ILE A 41 -18.42 0.78 3.34
N GLU A 42 -17.87 1.99 3.31
CA GLU A 42 -16.72 2.29 2.46
C GLU A 42 -15.42 1.88 3.16
N VAL A 43 -14.56 1.15 2.44
CA VAL A 43 -13.30 0.63 2.97
C VAL A 43 -12.13 1.28 2.24
N MET A 44 -11.21 1.88 2.99
CA MET A 44 -9.95 2.40 2.48
C MET A 44 -8.78 1.52 2.94
N VAL A 45 -8.09 0.89 1.98
CA VAL A 45 -6.87 0.13 2.22
C VAL A 45 -5.68 1.07 2.09
N ALA A 46 -5.15 1.52 3.23
CA ALA A 46 -4.00 2.42 3.30
C ALA A 46 -2.70 1.61 3.45
N SER A 47 -2.12 1.14 2.33
CA SER A 47 -0.95 0.25 2.38
C SER A 47 -0.03 0.37 1.17
N HIS A 48 1.26 0.15 1.40
CA HIS A 48 2.30 -0.05 0.39
C HIS A 48 2.58 -1.52 0.12
N ASN A 49 1.99 -2.44 0.89
CA ASN A 49 2.15 -3.87 0.71
C ASN A 49 1.28 -4.36 -0.45
N GLN A 50 1.94 -4.78 -1.55
CA GLN A 50 1.26 -5.31 -2.74
C GLN A 50 0.37 -6.51 -2.41
N GLN A 51 0.77 -7.40 -1.51
CA GLN A 51 0.00 -8.59 -1.16
C GLN A 51 -1.32 -8.23 -0.49
N SER A 52 -1.31 -7.29 0.47
CA SER A 52 -2.54 -6.81 1.12
C SER A 52 -3.47 -6.10 0.13
N ILE A 53 -2.92 -5.35 -0.83
CA ILE A 53 -3.72 -4.70 -1.90
C ILE A 53 -4.38 -5.76 -2.79
N GLU A 54 -3.62 -6.72 -3.28
CA GLU A 54 -4.12 -7.80 -4.14
C GLU A 54 -5.16 -8.65 -3.40
N LYS A 55 -4.95 -8.94 -2.12
CA LYS A 55 -5.90 -9.66 -1.28
C LYS A 55 -7.21 -8.89 -1.12
N ALA A 56 -7.16 -7.57 -0.87
CA ALA A 56 -8.37 -6.75 -0.79
C ALA A 56 -9.19 -6.79 -2.08
N ILE A 57 -8.53 -6.73 -3.25
CA ILE A 57 -9.19 -6.87 -4.55
C ILE A 57 -9.79 -8.27 -4.73
N GLN A 58 -9.09 -9.32 -4.34
CA GLN A 58 -9.63 -10.69 -4.39
C GLN A 58 -10.86 -10.85 -3.49
N LEU A 59 -10.87 -10.19 -2.34
CA LEU A 59 -12.00 -10.22 -1.39
C LEU A 59 -13.24 -9.52 -1.95
N THR A 60 -13.10 -8.42 -2.71
CA THR A 60 -14.26 -7.79 -3.37
C THR A 60 -14.89 -8.73 -4.39
N HIS A 61 -14.08 -9.49 -5.14
CA HIS A 61 -14.61 -10.52 -6.04
C HIS A 61 -15.26 -11.68 -5.27
N LYS A 62 -14.64 -12.16 -4.19
CA LYS A 62 -15.16 -13.24 -3.35
C LYS A 62 -16.55 -12.93 -2.78
N TYR A 63 -16.79 -11.68 -2.40
CA TYR A 63 -18.05 -11.26 -1.78
C TYR A 63 -19.04 -10.60 -2.76
N ASN A 64 -18.76 -10.60 -4.07
CA ASN A 64 -19.56 -9.94 -5.10
C ASN A 64 -19.87 -8.47 -4.76
N ILE A 65 -18.85 -7.74 -4.32
CA ILE A 65 -18.97 -6.31 -4.00
C ILE A 65 -18.82 -5.52 -5.30
N ASP A 66 -19.92 -4.89 -5.72
CA ASP A 66 -19.96 -4.04 -6.91
C ASP A 66 -19.87 -2.55 -6.53
N GLY A 67 -19.17 -1.77 -7.37
CA GLY A 67 -19.09 -0.32 -7.23
C GLY A 67 -17.90 0.18 -6.38
N PRO A 68 -17.85 1.50 -6.10
CA PRO A 68 -16.70 2.13 -5.46
C PRO A 68 -16.73 1.91 -3.94
N VAL A 69 -16.79 0.68 -3.46
CA VAL A 69 -16.71 0.37 -2.02
C VAL A 69 -15.26 0.41 -1.53
N LEU A 70 -14.34 -0.03 -2.38
CA LEU A 70 -12.93 -0.15 -2.06
C LEU A 70 -12.13 1.03 -2.64
N SER A 71 -11.44 1.73 -1.76
CA SER A 71 -10.44 2.75 -2.09
C SER A 71 -9.07 2.36 -1.56
N PHE A 72 -8.04 2.95 -2.14
CA PHE A 72 -6.66 2.72 -1.73
C PHE A 72 -6.00 4.04 -1.37
N ALA A 73 -5.13 4.03 -0.37
CA ALA A 73 -4.34 5.20 0.00
C ALA A 73 -2.87 4.84 0.23
N GLN A 74 -1.99 5.72 -0.21
CA GLN A 74 -0.55 5.52 -0.17
C GLN A 74 0.14 6.84 0.15
N LEU A 75 1.29 6.81 0.81
CA LEU A 75 2.10 8.00 1.05
C LEU A 75 2.66 8.53 -0.28
N LEU A 76 2.71 9.86 -0.41
CA LEU A 76 3.36 10.50 -1.55
C LEU A 76 4.87 10.16 -1.54
N GLY A 77 5.40 9.78 -2.72
CA GLY A 77 6.81 9.41 -2.88
C GLY A 77 7.13 7.94 -2.56
N MET A 78 6.10 7.10 -2.39
CA MET A 78 6.25 5.66 -2.14
C MET A 78 5.27 4.84 -2.99
N SER A 79 5.78 3.78 -3.63
CA SER A 79 5.00 2.79 -4.38
C SER A 79 4.13 3.38 -5.51
N ASP A 80 4.66 4.33 -6.27
CA ASP A 80 3.91 5.00 -7.34
C ASP A 80 3.50 4.03 -8.46
N ASN A 81 4.27 2.95 -8.66
CA ASN A 81 3.89 1.86 -9.54
C ASN A 81 2.55 1.20 -9.13
N LEU A 82 2.32 1.01 -7.84
CA LEU A 82 1.07 0.44 -7.32
C LEU A 82 -0.08 1.43 -7.50
N THR A 83 0.13 2.70 -7.13
CA THR A 83 -0.90 3.75 -7.28
C THR A 83 -1.33 3.89 -8.75
N ASN A 84 -0.37 3.94 -9.68
CA ASN A 84 -0.63 4.06 -11.10
C ASN A 84 -1.36 2.83 -11.65
N THR A 85 -0.99 1.64 -11.20
CA THR A 85 -1.66 0.39 -11.61
C THR A 85 -3.10 0.39 -11.15
N LEU A 86 -3.37 0.76 -9.89
CA LEU A 86 -4.72 0.87 -9.34
C LEU A 86 -5.56 1.87 -10.14
N GLY A 87 -5.05 3.09 -10.36
CA GLY A 87 -5.75 4.12 -11.11
C GLY A 87 -6.03 3.73 -12.56
N THR A 88 -5.08 3.06 -13.23
CA THR A 88 -5.25 2.58 -14.62
C THR A 88 -6.34 1.50 -14.73
N ASN A 89 -6.55 0.72 -13.66
CA ASN A 89 -7.61 -0.29 -13.59
C ASN A 89 -8.94 0.25 -13.03
N GLY A 90 -9.08 1.57 -12.89
CA GLY A 90 -10.34 2.21 -12.48
C GLY A 90 -10.59 2.26 -10.97
N TYR A 91 -9.61 1.89 -10.13
CA TYR A 91 -9.73 2.02 -8.68
C TYR A 91 -9.46 3.44 -8.21
N ARG A 92 -10.13 3.85 -7.13
CA ARG A 92 -9.85 5.11 -6.43
C ARG A 92 -8.58 4.95 -5.60
N ALA A 93 -7.51 5.62 -6.00
CA ALA A 93 -6.24 5.62 -5.30
C ALA A 93 -5.84 7.04 -4.89
N TYR A 94 -5.57 7.24 -3.61
CA TYR A 94 -5.27 8.52 -3.00
C TYR A 94 -3.80 8.59 -2.57
N LYS A 95 -3.20 9.78 -2.69
CA LYS A 95 -1.87 10.07 -2.13
C LYS A 95 -1.98 10.94 -0.89
N TYR A 96 -1.55 10.41 0.25
CA TYR A 96 -1.39 11.16 1.48
C TYR A 96 -0.18 12.09 1.36
N THR A 97 -0.46 13.39 1.36
CA THR A 97 0.54 14.44 1.15
C THR A 97 0.66 15.28 2.42
N PRO A 98 1.75 15.18 3.19
CA PRO A 98 2.01 16.10 4.29
C PRO A 98 2.29 17.51 3.73
N TYR A 99 1.73 18.53 4.37
CA TYR A 99 1.92 19.93 3.97
C TYR A 99 2.00 20.82 5.23
N GLY A 100 2.96 21.74 5.26
CA GLY A 100 3.21 22.63 6.39
C GLY A 100 4.66 23.11 6.42
N GLU A 101 4.98 23.98 7.38
CA GLU A 101 6.34 24.45 7.60
C GLU A 101 7.23 23.29 8.06
N VAL A 102 8.53 23.36 7.77
CA VAL A 102 9.48 22.26 8.05
C VAL A 102 9.42 21.81 9.51
N HIS A 103 9.37 22.76 10.45
CA HIS A 103 9.35 22.48 11.88
C HIS A 103 8.05 21.78 12.34
N GLU A 104 6.93 21.99 11.65
CA GLU A 104 5.64 21.35 11.94
C GLU A 104 5.61 19.90 11.44
N VAL A 105 6.35 19.60 10.36
CA VAL A 105 6.36 18.27 9.73
C VAL A 105 7.51 17.36 10.20
N ILE A 106 8.43 17.84 11.05
CA ILE A 106 9.52 17.01 11.61
C ILE A 106 9.03 15.68 12.19
N PRO A 107 7.95 15.62 13.00
CA PRO A 107 7.48 14.34 13.54
C PRO A 107 7.05 13.34 12.47
N TYR A 108 6.46 13.83 11.37
CA TYR A 108 6.11 12.98 10.22
C TYR A 108 7.37 12.43 9.54
N LEU A 109 8.36 13.30 9.29
CA LEU A 109 9.62 12.90 8.64
C LEU A 109 10.38 11.86 9.47
N LEU A 110 10.40 12.00 10.79
CA LEU A 110 11.02 11.02 11.69
C LEU A 110 10.36 9.64 11.57
N ARG A 111 9.02 9.57 11.58
CA ARG A 111 8.29 8.31 11.38
C ARG A 111 8.57 7.68 10.02
N ARG A 112 8.73 8.50 8.96
CA ARG A 112 9.11 8.00 7.62
C ARG A 112 10.53 7.47 7.57
N ALA A 113 11.47 8.13 8.24
CA ALA A 113 12.84 7.63 8.34
C ALA A 113 12.88 6.27 9.05
N GLN A 114 12.11 6.11 10.13
CA GLN A 114 11.98 4.84 10.86
C GLN A 114 11.36 3.73 10.00
N GLU A 115 10.22 3.99 9.37
CA GLU A 115 9.56 3.00 8.49
C GLU A 115 10.45 2.59 7.31
N ASN A 116 11.02 3.58 6.60
CA ASN A 116 11.87 3.31 5.44
C ASN A 116 13.15 2.58 5.84
N SER A 117 13.67 2.77 7.05
CA SER A 117 14.78 1.97 7.55
C SER A 117 14.43 0.48 7.66
N GLY A 118 13.20 0.14 8.04
CA GLY A 118 12.67 -1.23 8.03
C GLY A 118 12.45 -1.75 6.61
N MET A 119 11.88 -0.93 5.72
CA MET A 119 11.67 -1.28 4.31
C MET A 119 12.98 -1.53 3.56
N LEU A 120 14.01 -0.72 3.80
CA LEU A 120 15.35 -0.89 3.21
C LEU A 120 16.02 -2.19 3.69
N LYS A 121 15.81 -2.57 4.96
CA LYS A 121 16.26 -3.86 5.50
C LYS A 121 15.49 -5.05 4.89
N ASN A 122 14.22 -4.86 4.54
CA ASN A 122 13.33 -5.92 4.04
C ASN A 122 13.14 -5.94 2.50
N GLY A 123 14.01 -5.26 1.74
CA GLY A 123 14.03 -5.37 0.27
C GLY A 123 13.49 -4.17 -0.51
N GLY A 124 13.88 -2.95 -0.13
CA GLY A 124 13.66 -1.70 -0.90
C GLY A 124 14.27 -1.64 -2.32
N SER A 125 14.54 -2.78 -2.95
CA SER A 125 15.16 -2.93 -4.26
C SER A 125 14.15 -3.13 -5.41
N SER A 126 12.91 -3.54 -5.12
CA SER A 126 11.93 -3.89 -6.17
C SER A 126 11.53 -2.70 -7.06
N GLU A 127 11.27 -1.53 -6.49
CA GLU A 127 10.90 -0.33 -7.27
C GLU A 127 12.07 0.15 -8.13
N LEU A 128 13.29 0.16 -7.57
CA LEU A 128 14.49 0.50 -8.33
C LEU A 128 14.72 -0.46 -9.50
N VAL A 129 14.50 -1.76 -9.30
CA VAL A 129 14.59 -2.76 -10.38
C VAL A 129 13.57 -2.47 -11.49
N LEU A 130 12.33 -2.12 -11.14
CA LEU A 130 11.30 -1.75 -12.11
C LEU A 130 11.68 -0.46 -12.87
N LEU A 131 12.19 0.55 -12.17
CA LEU A 131 12.66 1.80 -12.79
C LEU A 131 13.83 1.55 -13.75
N LEU A 132 14.83 0.78 -13.33
CA LEU A 132 15.95 0.39 -14.18
C LEU A 132 15.51 -0.42 -15.39
N ARG A 133 14.53 -1.32 -15.23
CA ARG A 133 13.94 -2.08 -16.33
C ARG A 133 13.24 -1.17 -17.34
N GLU A 134 12.47 -0.20 -16.84
CA GLU A 134 11.77 0.77 -17.69
C GLU A 134 12.75 1.72 -18.40
N LEU A 135 13.79 2.20 -17.72
CA LEU A 135 14.86 2.98 -18.33
C LEU A 135 15.55 2.20 -19.45
N LYS A 136 15.94 0.94 -19.19
CA LYS A 136 16.51 0.06 -20.22
C LYS A 136 15.58 -0.14 -21.41
N ARG A 137 14.27 -0.26 -21.17
CA ARG A 137 13.27 -0.38 -22.25
C ARG A 137 13.23 0.86 -23.13
N ARG A 138 13.29 2.07 -22.53
CA ARG A 138 13.26 3.35 -23.26
C ARG A 138 14.56 3.67 -24.00
N LEU A 139 15.69 3.23 -23.47
CA LEU A 139 17.01 3.43 -24.09
C LEU A 139 17.28 2.46 -25.24
N LYS A 140 16.50 1.38 -25.39
CA LYS A 140 16.53 0.56 -26.60
C LYS A 140 15.85 1.33 -27.75
N PRO A 141 16.58 1.71 -28.82
CA PRO A 141 15.99 2.44 -29.93
C PRO A 141 14.87 1.61 -30.57
N SER A 142 13.74 2.26 -30.81
CA SER A 142 12.51 1.69 -31.40
C SER A 142 12.68 1.14 -32.82
N SER A 143 13.86 1.34 -33.43
CA SER A 143 14.23 0.79 -34.74
C SER A 143 14.47 -0.73 -34.74
N LEU A 144 14.59 -1.38 -33.58
CA LEU A 144 14.78 -2.83 -33.47
C LEU A 144 13.49 -3.63 -33.21
N GLN A 145 12.35 -2.98 -32.95
CA GLN A 145 11.08 -3.67 -32.66
C GLN A 145 10.09 -3.74 -33.83
N ARG A 146 10.34 -3.06 -34.96
CA ARG A 146 9.48 -3.12 -36.16
C ARG A 146 9.93 -4.15 -37.22
N ARG A 147 10.80 -5.10 -36.86
CA ARG A 147 11.27 -6.15 -37.77
C ARG A 147 11.22 -7.53 -37.13
N SER A 148 10.06 -7.95 -36.63
CA SER A 148 9.69 -9.37 -36.53
C SER A 148 8.23 -9.50 -36.09
N ALA A 149 7.48 -10.30 -36.85
CA ALA A 149 6.04 -10.58 -36.82
C ALA A 149 5.17 -9.55 -37.56
#